data_AF-A0A6A4BC72-F1
#
_entry.id   AF-A0A6A4BC72-F1
#
_cell.length_a   1.000
_cell.length_b   1.000
_cell.length_c   1.000
_cell.angle_alpha   90.00
_cell.angle_beta   90.00
_cell.angle_gamma   90.00
#
_symmetry.space_group_name_H-M   'P 1'
#
loop_
_entity.id
_entity.type
_entity.pdbx_description
1 polymer ?
#
loop_
_entity_poly.entity_id
_entity_poly.type
_entity_poly.pdbx_seq_one_letter_code
_entity_poly.pdbx_strand_id
1 'polypeptide(L)'
;MDATSHSHAALAWTTRRLLNNLLVVPGVVAAGVAKAKSDRITVSGHDGGTGASSWTGVKNGGLPWELGLAETQQTLVLNDLRSRVKLQTDGQLKTGRDVMVAALLGAEEFGFATGPLIALGCIMMRKCHLNTCPVGVATQDPELRKKFQGQPE
;
A
#
# COMPACT_ATOMS: atom_id res chain seq x y z
N MET A 1 -1.94 -44.02 -21.87
CA MET A 1 -3.29 -43.46 -21.68
C MET A 1 -3.12 -42.04 -21.19
N ASP A 2 -3.22 -41.14 -22.15
CA ASP A 2 -3.27 -39.66 -22.16
C ASP A 2 -2.61 -38.80 -21.08
N ALA A 3 -1.53 -38.13 -21.51
CA ALA A 3 -0.90 -36.98 -20.89
C ALA A 3 -1.42 -35.64 -21.49
N THR A 4 -2.72 -35.52 -21.73
CA THR A 4 -3.33 -34.34 -22.37
C THR A 4 -4.02 -33.37 -21.39
N SER A 5 -3.87 -33.54 -20.07
CA SER A 5 -4.55 -32.67 -19.07
C SER A 5 -3.74 -31.47 -18.55
N HIS A 6 -2.50 -31.26 -19.02
CA HIS A 6 -1.58 -30.28 -18.42
C HIS A 6 -1.60 -28.88 -19.09
N SER A 7 -2.46 -28.62 -20.07
CA SER A 7 -2.42 -27.39 -20.86
C SER A 7 -3.28 -26.21 -20.33
N HIS A 8 -4.11 -26.41 -19.30
CA HIS A 8 -5.03 -25.35 -18.83
C HIS A 8 -4.53 -24.52 -17.63
N ALA A 9 -3.46 -24.92 -16.95
CA ALA A 9 -2.93 -24.18 -15.80
C ALA A 9 -1.98 -23.01 -16.19
N ALA A 10 -1.55 -22.93 -17.45
CA ALA A 10 -0.59 -21.92 -17.91
C ALA A 10 -1.21 -20.52 -18.18
N LEU A 11 -2.54 -20.41 -18.25
CA LEU A 11 -3.23 -19.16 -18.60
C LEU A 11 -3.58 -18.25 -17.42
N ALA A 12 -3.31 -18.67 -16.17
CA ALA A 12 -3.56 -17.84 -14.98
C ALA A 12 -2.40 -16.87 -14.64
N TRP A 13 -1.24 -16.99 -15.31
CA TRP A 13 -0.05 -16.17 -15.07
C TRP A 13 0.06 -14.92 -15.97
N THR A 14 -0.87 -14.71 -16.91
CA THR A 14 -0.85 -13.57 -17.84
C THR A 14 -1.48 -12.29 -17.27
N THR A 15 -2.24 -12.34 -16.18
CA THR A 15 -2.65 -11.15 -15.41
C THR A 15 -1.63 -10.85 -14.32
N ARG A 16 -0.42 -10.48 -14.73
CA ARG A 16 0.70 -10.19 -13.83
C ARG A 16 0.48 -8.84 -13.13
N ARG A 17 -0.35 -8.84 -12.09
CA ARG A 17 -0.59 -7.69 -11.20
C ARG A 17 0.67 -7.47 -10.33
N LEU A 18 1.72 -6.87 -10.90
CA LEU A 18 2.92 -6.49 -10.16
C LEU A 18 2.58 -5.28 -9.28
N LEU A 19 2.40 -5.52 -7.98
CA LEU A 19 2.26 -4.46 -6.98
C LEU A 19 3.64 -3.83 -6.74
N ASN A 20 3.96 -2.76 -7.47
CA ASN A 20 5.16 -1.96 -7.21
C ASN A 20 4.84 -0.91 -6.13
N ASN A 21 4.94 -1.31 -4.86
CA ASN A 21 4.82 -0.41 -3.72
C ASN A 21 6.18 0.28 -3.48
N LEU A 22 6.26 1.57 -3.78
CA LEU A 22 7.47 2.36 -3.61
C LEU A 22 7.17 3.52 -2.64
N LEU A 23 8.03 3.68 -1.64
CA LEU A 23 8.02 4.84 -0.75
C LEU A 23 8.43 6.06 -1.57
N VAL A 24 7.56 7.07 -1.65
CA VAL A 24 7.72 8.33 -2.44
C VAL A 24 8.51 8.14 -3.73
N VAL A 25 7.80 7.89 -4.82
CA VAL A 25 8.40 7.73 -6.15
C VAL A 25 8.76 9.11 -6.70
N PRO A 26 10.05 9.41 -6.98
CA PRO A 26 10.40 10.58 -7.80
C PRO A 26 9.69 10.42 -9.15
N GLY A 27 9.09 11.47 -9.69
CA GLY A 27 8.25 11.37 -10.89
C GLY A 27 8.96 10.70 -12.08
N VAL A 28 10.29 10.86 -12.15
CA VAL A 28 11.17 10.20 -13.14
C VAL A 28 11.11 8.67 -13.03
N VAL A 29 11.14 8.12 -11.81
CA VAL A 29 11.02 6.68 -11.57
C VAL A 29 9.63 6.20 -11.97
N ALA A 30 8.57 6.98 -11.68
CA ALA A 30 7.21 6.62 -12.08
C ALA A 30 7.06 6.50 -13.60
N ALA A 31 7.67 7.40 -14.37
CA ALA A 31 7.70 7.30 -15.83
C ALA A 31 8.43 6.02 -16.30
N GLY A 32 9.51 5.63 -15.63
CA GLY A 32 10.19 4.36 -15.88
C GLY A 32 9.28 3.15 -15.62
N VAL A 33 8.59 3.14 -14.47
CA VAL A 33 7.65 2.07 -14.09
C VAL A 33 6.49 1.96 -15.08
N ALA A 34 5.95 3.09 -15.55
CA ALA A 34 4.91 3.09 -16.58
C ALA A 34 5.42 2.52 -17.92
N LYS A 35 6.66 2.85 -18.33
CA LYS A 35 7.29 2.27 -19.53
C LYS A 35 7.56 0.77 -19.39
N ALA A 36 7.80 0.30 -18.17
CA ALA A 36 7.93 -1.13 -17.85
C ALA A 36 6.61 -1.91 -17.87
N LYS A 37 5.51 -1.30 -18.36
CA LYS A 37 4.17 -1.90 -18.47
C LYS A 37 3.57 -2.29 -17.12
N SER A 38 3.81 -1.49 -16.08
CA SER A 38 3.02 -1.63 -14.86
C SER A 38 1.58 -1.17 -15.10
N ASP A 39 0.60 -1.83 -14.49
CA ASP A 39 -0.80 -1.38 -14.52
C ASP A 39 -1.09 -0.34 -13.41
N ARG A 40 -0.25 -0.33 -12.36
CA ARG A 40 -0.46 0.46 -11.14
C ARG A 40 0.85 1.02 -10.61
N ILE A 41 0.78 2.21 -10.02
CA ILE A 41 1.84 2.80 -9.22
C ILE A 41 1.24 3.22 -7.88
N THR A 42 1.80 2.73 -6.78
CA THR A 42 1.42 3.15 -5.44
C THR A 42 2.43 4.16 -4.91
N VAL A 43 1.95 5.35 -4.53
CA VAL A 43 2.74 6.38 -3.86
C VAL A 43 2.44 6.33 -2.37
N SER A 44 3.40 5.82 -1.60
CA SER A 44 3.30 5.72 -0.15
C SER A 44 4.00 6.89 0.55
N GLY A 45 3.30 7.56 1.45
CA GLY A 45 3.82 8.66 2.27
C GLY A 45 4.66 8.19 3.47
N HIS A 46 5.46 9.10 4.03
CA HIS A 46 6.30 8.82 5.22
C HIS A 46 5.49 8.43 6.47
N ASP A 47 4.22 8.80 6.52
CA ASP A 47 3.32 8.52 7.65
C ASP A 47 2.80 7.08 7.68
N GLY A 48 3.33 6.18 6.84
CA GLY A 48 2.96 4.76 6.84
C GLY A 48 3.11 4.07 8.20
N GLY A 49 2.21 3.13 8.49
CA GLY A 49 2.32 2.25 9.65
C GLY A 49 3.36 1.16 9.43
N THR A 50 4.06 0.74 10.49
CA THR A 50 4.97 -0.41 10.45
C THR A 50 4.88 -1.23 11.74
N GLY A 51 4.98 -2.55 11.62
CA GLY A 51 5.03 -3.47 12.75
C GLY A 51 6.42 -3.52 13.40
N ALA A 52 7.47 -3.32 12.61
CA ALA A 52 8.86 -3.37 13.04
C ALA A 52 9.72 -2.49 12.11
N SER A 53 10.26 -1.40 12.64
CA SER A 53 11.21 -0.53 11.94
C SER A 53 12.07 0.19 12.97
N SER A 54 13.25 0.66 12.55
CA SER A 54 14.08 1.50 13.39
C SER A 54 13.38 2.84 13.66
N TRP A 55 13.64 3.40 14.85
CA TRP A 55 13.08 4.71 15.21
C TRP A 55 13.50 5.81 14.23
N THR A 56 14.76 5.77 13.79
CA THR A 56 15.31 6.70 12.81
C THR A 56 14.61 6.57 11.45
N GLY A 57 14.32 5.35 11.00
CA GLY A 57 13.60 5.10 9.75
C GLY A 57 12.18 5.67 9.79
N VAL A 58 11.46 5.47 10.88
CA VAL A 58 10.07 5.98 11.03
C VAL A 58 10.03 7.51 11.14
N LYS A 59 11.03 8.14 11.74
CA LYS A 59 11.01 9.59 11.99
C LYS A 59 11.64 10.42 10.87
N ASN A 60 12.64 9.87 10.18
CA ASN A 60 13.46 10.64 9.24
C ASN A 60 13.38 10.11 7.80
N GLY A 61 12.68 9.00 7.56
CA GLY A 61 12.57 8.39 6.24
C GLY A 61 11.33 8.85 5.48
N GLY A 62 11.51 9.32 4.25
CA GLY A 62 10.42 9.62 3.32
C GLY A 62 9.96 11.08 3.30
N LEU A 63 8.94 11.35 2.50
CA LEU A 63 8.29 12.65 2.33
C LEU A 63 6.75 12.49 2.37
N PRO A 64 6.00 13.60 2.50
CA PRO A 64 4.54 13.56 2.47
C PRO A 64 4.02 13.01 1.14
N TRP A 65 2.95 12.23 1.18
CA TRP A 65 2.39 11.60 -0.01
C TRP A 65 1.85 12.64 -1.00
N GLU A 66 1.41 13.80 -0.51
CA GLU A 66 0.88 14.90 -1.32
C GLU A 66 1.90 15.38 -2.34
N LEU A 67 3.17 15.52 -1.93
CA LEU A 67 4.25 15.96 -2.80
C LEU A 67 4.60 14.90 -3.84
N GLY A 68 4.80 13.64 -3.39
CA GLY A 68 5.14 12.55 -4.27
C GLY A 68 4.04 12.23 -5.29
N LEU A 69 2.78 12.33 -4.87
CA LEU A 69 1.62 12.09 -5.72
C LEU A 69 1.50 13.18 -6.79
N ALA A 70 1.60 14.46 -6.39
CA ALA A 70 1.55 15.58 -7.32
C ALA A 70 2.69 15.53 -8.35
N GLU A 71 3.92 15.24 -7.91
CA GLU A 71 5.07 15.10 -8.81
C GLU A 71 4.92 13.92 -9.77
N THR A 72 4.42 12.79 -9.27
CA THR A 72 4.14 11.59 -10.09
C THR A 72 3.07 11.89 -11.15
N GLN A 73 1.96 12.53 -10.74
CA GLN A 73 0.89 12.96 -11.64
C GLN A 73 1.43 13.88 -12.73
N GLN A 74 2.16 14.94 -12.35
CA GLN A 74 2.74 15.89 -13.31
C GLN A 74 3.70 15.22 -14.28
N THR A 75 4.61 14.38 -13.78
CA THR A 75 5.62 13.73 -14.63
C THR A 75 4.98 12.75 -15.62
N LEU A 76 3.98 11.99 -15.20
CA LEU A 76 3.27 11.06 -16.08
C LEU A 76 2.46 11.80 -17.16
N VAL A 77 1.87 12.96 -16.83
CA VAL A 77 1.17 13.79 -17.81
C VAL A 77 2.15 14.40 -18.81
N LEU A 78 3.27 14.97 -18.33
CA LEU A 78 4.31 15.56 -19.17
C LEU A 78 4.93 14.57 -20.17
N ASN A 79 4.93 13.27 -19.83
CA ASN A 79 5.48 12.21 -20.68
C ASN A 79 4.42 11.44 -21.48
N ASP A 80 3.15 11.84 -21.44
CA ASP A 80 2.03 11.11 -22.07
C ASP A 80 1.94 9.62 -21.64
N LEU A 81 2.20 9.38 -20.35
CA LEU A 81 2.16 8.05 -19.73
C LEU A 81 1.01 7.89 -18.75
N ARG A 82 0.30 8.98 -18.40
CA ARG A 82 -0.72 8.96 -17.35
C ARG A 82 -1.89 8.04 -17.65
N SER A 83 -2.26 7.88 -18.92
CA SER A 83 -3.35 6.99 -19.35
C SER A 83 -3.03 5.50 -19.21
N ARG A 84 -1.76 5.14 -18.98
CA ARG A 84 -1.28 3.75 -18.97
C ARG A 84 -1.33 3.10 -17.59
N VAL A 85 -1.41 3.90 -16.53
CA VAL A 85 -1.28 3.45 -15.14
C VAL A 85 -2.38 4.02 -14.27
N LYS A 86 -2.83 3.22 -13.31
CA LYS A 86 -3.62 3.73 -12.18
C LYS A 86 -2.71 4.22 -11.07
N LEU A 87 -3.00 5.39 -10.54
CA LEU A 87 -2.29 5.93 -9.37
C LEU A 87 -3.04 5.57 -8.09
N GLN A 88 -2.36 4.86 -7.20
CA GLN A 88 -2.81 4.59 -5.85
C GLN A 88 -2.00 5.44 -4.87
N THR A 89 -2.62 5.90 -3.78
CA THR A 89 -1.89 6.51 -2.67
C THR A 89 -2.28 5.92 -1.33
N ASP A 90 -1.30 5.82 -0.44
CA ASP A 90 -1.50 5.52 0.97
C ASP A 90 -0.55 6.34 1.85
N GLY A 91 -0.81 6.37 3.15
CA GLY A 91 -0.05 7.21 4.09
C GLY A 91 -0.96 7.85 5.12
N GLN A 92 -1.54 7.03 6.01
CA GLN A 92 -2.42 7.52 7.09
C GLN A 92 -3.62 8.37 6.63
N LEU A 93 -4.24 8.01 5.49
CA LEU A 93 -5.56 8.53 5.12
C LEU A 93 -6.57 8.13 6.21
N LYS A 94 -7.21 9.11 6.84
CA LYS A 94 -8.13 8.89 7.99
C LYS A 94 -9.54 9.39 7.72
N THR A 95 -9.66 10.40 6.86
CA THR A 95 -10.92 11.12 6.65
C THR A 95 -11.31 11.10 5.18
N GLY A 96 -12.60 11.32 4.91
CA GLY A 96 -13.07 11.54 3.54
C GLY A 96 -12.41 12.75 2.87
N ARG A 97 -12.02 13.77 3.65
CA ARG A 97 -11.26 14.92 3.14
C ARG A 97 -9.90 14.48 2.57
N ASP A 98 -9.18 13.60 3.26
CA ASP A 98 -7.87 13.12 2.79
C ASP A 98 -8.02 12.38 1.45
N VAL A 99 -9.07 11.58 1.31
CA VAL A 99 -9.42 10.90 0.05
C VAL A 99 -9.73 11.90 -1.05
N MET A 100 -10.53 12.94 -0.77
CA MET A 100 -10.84 13.97 -1.76
C MET A 100 -9.60 14.75 -2.19
N VAL A 101 -8.72 15.12 -1.26
CA VAL A 101 -7.46 15.80 -1.58
C VAL A 101 -6.58 14.89 -2.44
N ALA A 102 -6.44 13.62 -2.08
CA ALA A 102 -5.70 12.65 -2.89
C ALA A 102 -6.28 12.50 -4.30
N ALA A 103 -7.61 12.46 -4.44
CA ALA A 103 -8.27 12.41 -5.74
C ALA A 103 -7.96 13.65 -6.60
N LEU A 104 -8.03 14.84 -6.00
CA LEU A 104 -7.69 16.11 -6.67
C LEU A 104 -6.22 16.19 -7.09
N LEU A 105 -5.32 15.52 -6.36
CA LEU A 105 -3.90 15.43 -6.70
C LEU A 105 -3.59 14.33 -7.73
N GLY A 106 -4.59 13.56 -8.18
CA GLY A 106 -4.48 12.62 -9.30
C GLY A 106 -4.53 11.14 -8.93
N ALA A 107 -4.78 10.79 -7.66
CA ALA A 107 -4.99 9.40 -7.26
C ALA A 107 -6.37 8.89 -7.71
N GLU A 108 -6.42 7.63 -8.14
CA GLU A 108 -7.64 6.90 -8.47
C GLU A 108 -7.99 5.86 -7.42
N GLU A 109 -7.01 5.46 -6.60
CA GLU A 109 -7.15 4.41 -5.60
C GLU A 109 -6.51 4.84 -4.28
N PHE A 110 -7.10 4.38 -3.17
CA PHE A 110 -6.73 4.84 -1.83
C PHE A 110 -6.49 3.62 -0.93
N GLY A 111 -5.28 3.52 -0.39
CA GLY A 111 -4.89 2.45 0.53
C GLY A 111 -5.12 2.84 1.99
N PHE A 112 -5.80 1.97 2.73
CA PHE A 112 -6.01 2.10 4.17
C PHE A 112 -5.41 0.89 4.89
N ALA A 113 -4.68 1.14 5.97
CA ALA A 113 -4.09 0.09 6.79
C ALA A 113 -4.35 0.34 8.28
N THR A 114 -3.80 1.42 8.83
CA THR A 114 -3.92 1.72 10.27
C THR A 114 -5.36 1.97 10.72
N GLY A 115 -6.18 2.66 9.91
CA GLY A 115 -7.60 2.88 10.22
C GLY A 115 -8.37 1.58 10.39
N PRO A 116 -8.36 0.67 9.39
CA PRO A 116 -8.93 -0.67 9.52
C PRO A 116 -8.38 -1.47 10.70
N LEU A 117 -7.08 -1.41 10.98
CA LEU A 117 -6.50 -2.09 12.15
C LEU A 117 -7.08 -1.58 13.47
N ILE A 118 -7.33 -0.27 13.58
CA ILE A 118 -7.99 0.33 14.75
C ILE A 118 -9.44 -0.13 14.84
N ALA A 119 -10.17 -0.16 13.72
CA ALA A 119 -11.54 -0.68 13.67
C ALA A 119 -11.62 -2.15 14.13
N LEU A 120 -10.62 -2.96 13.78
CA LEU A 120 -10.49 -4.36 14.21
C LEU A 120 -10.04 -4.52 15.68
N GLY A 121 -9.77 -3.44 16.42
CA GLY A 121 -9.46 -3.47 17.84
C GLY A 121 -8.01 -3.09 18.21
N CYS A 122 -7.21 -2.58 17.28
CA CYS A 122 -5.88 -2.06 17.62
C CYS A 122 -5.99 -0.85 18.56
N ILE A 123 -5.43 -0.99 19.77
CA ILE A 123 -5.38 0.07 20.79
C ILE A 123 -4.13 0.97 20.71
N MET A 124 -3.40 0.92 19.58
CA MET A 124 -2.20 1.73 19.34
C MET A 124 -1.10 1.60 20.42
N MET A 125 -0.87 0.40 20.94
CA MET A 125 0.14 0.12 21.97
C MET A 125 1.60 0.31 21.49
N ARG A 126 1.85 0.24 20.18
CA ARG A 126 3.18 0.38 19.54
C ARG A 126 4.24 -0.64 19.99
N LYS A 127 3.81 -1.86 20.35
CA LYS A 127 4.69 -3.00 20.67
C LYS A 127 4.58 -4.15 19.68
N CYS A 128 4.19 -3.86 18.44
CA CYS A 128 3.93 -4.87 17.40
C CYS A 128 5.15 -5.78 17.15
N HIS A 129 6.36 -5.23 17.21
CA HIS A 129 7.62 -5.97 17.03
C HIS A 129 7.98 -6.94 18.16
N LEU A 130 7.28 -6.88 19.31
CA LEU A 130 7.59 -7.70 20.49
C LEU A 130 6.72 -8.96 20.59
N ASN A 131 5.87 -9.23 19.61
CA ASN A 131 4.94 -10.38 19.62
C ASN A 131 3.95 -10.39 20.81
N THR A 132 3.78 -9.28 21.53
CA THR A 132 3.00 -9.18 22.79
C THR A 132 1.73 -8.35 22.65
N CYS A 133 1.09 -8.38 21.48
CA CYS A 133 -0.13 -7.63 21.23
C CYS A 133 -1.29 -8.11 22.15
N PRO A 134 -1.83 -7.26 23.04
CA PRO A 134 -2.82 -7.70 24.04
C PRO A 134 -4.19 -8.02 23.44
N VAL A 135 -4.47 -7.51 22.24
CA VAL A 135 -5.73 -7.62 21.51
C VAL A 135 -5.66 -8.60 20.33
N GLY A 136 -4.56 -9.36 20.22
CA GLY A 136 -4.43 -10.42 19.21
C GLY A 136 -4.23 -9.94 17.76
N VAL A 137 -4.05 -8.64 17.51
CA VAL A 137 -3.90 -8.08 16.14
C VAL A 137 -2.51 -8.37 15.55
N ALA A 138 -1.44 -8.03 16.27
CA ALA A 138 -0.05 -8.13 15.79
C ALA A 138 0.77 -9.09 16.65
N THR A 139 0.40 -10.38 16.63
CA THR A 139 1.08 -11.45 17.38
C THR A 139 0.87 -12.79 16.70
N GLN A 140 1.87 -13.67 16.82
CA GLN A 140 1.83 -15.07 16.41
C GLN A 140 1.59 -16.01 17.61
N ASP A 141 1.57 -15.50 18.85
CA ASP A 141 1.29 -16.28 20.05
C ASP A 141 -0.16 -16.81 20.02
N PRO A 142 -0.38 -18.14 20.07
CA PRO A 142 -1.71 -18.73 20.04
C PRO A 142 -2.66 -18.23 21.14
N GLU A 143 -2.16 -17.98 22.35
CA GLU A 143 -2.99 -17.51 23.47
C GLU A 143 -3.40 -16.05 23.31
N LEU A 144 -2.52 -15.22 22.73
CA LEU A 144 -2.85 -13.83 22.43
C LEU A 144 -3.75 -13.70 21.21
N ARG A 145 -3.59 -14.56 20.19
CA ARG A 145 -4.48 -14.58 19.00
C ARG A 145 -5.93 -14.89 19.35
N LYS A 146 -6.20 -15.72 20.36
CA LYS A 146 -7.57 -15.99 20.87
C LYS A 146 -8.27 -14.73 21.38
N LYS A 147 -7.53 -13.66 21.71
CA LYS A 147 -8.07 -12.38 22.18
C LYS A 147 -8.54 -11.47 21.05
N PHE A 148 -8.29 -11.83 19.79
CA PHE A 148 -8.75 -11.07 18.65
C PHE A 148 -10.27 -11.17 18.52
N GLN A 149 -10.94 -10.01 18.49
CA GLN A 149 -12.40 -9.90 18.38
C GLN A 149 -12.83 -9.08 17.15
N GLY A 150 -11.91 -8.77 16.23
CA GLY A 150 -12.24 -8.01 15.02
C GLY A 150 -13.14 -8.83 14.09
N GLN A 151 -14.14 -8.17 13.51
CA GLN A 151 -15.11 -8.79 12.61
C GLN A 151 -15.07 -8.14 11.22
N PRO A 152 -15.56 -8.82 10.17
CA PRO A 152 -15.62 -8.26 8.81
C PRO A 152 -16.65 -7.14 8.60
N GLU A 153 -17.75 -7.13 9.36
CA GLU A 153 -18.83 -6.13 9.27
C GLU A 153 -18.41 -4.74 9.73
#